data_AF-A0A9C8EY45-F1
#
_entry.id   AF-A0A9C8EY45-F1
#
_cell.length_a   1.000
_cell.length_b   1.000
_cell.length_c   1.000
_cell.angle_alpha   90.00
_cell.angle_beta   90.00
_cell.angle_gamma   90.00
#
_symmetry.space_group_name_H-M   'P 1'
#
loop_
_entity.id
_entity.type
_entity.pdbx_description
1 polymer ?
#
loop_
_entity_poly.entity_id
_entity_poly.type
_entity_poly.pdbx_seq_one_letter_code
_entity_poly.pdbx_strand_id
1 'polypeptide(L)'
;MQWILILILVLILAVTLFAIENATIISFSYLFGKANISLALVIVVSVIVGAVLGILASVRSIRRARGRFKQKKRELNDLNKEIQEPKEEPEITD
;
A
#
# COMPACT_ATOMS: atom_id res chain seq x y z
N MET A 1 -20.30 9.43 -10.67
CA MET A 1 -19.06 9.86 -11.36
C MET A 1 -18.77 11.36 -11.20
N GLN A 2 -19.70 12.29 -11.48
CA GLN A 2 -19.43 13.74 -11.36
C GLN A 2 -19.11 14.22 -9.93
N TRP A 3 -19.69 13.58 -8.91
CA TRP A 3 -19.37 13.88 -7.50
C TRP A 3 -17.89 13.70 -7.13
N ILE A 4 -17.17 12.78 -7.79
CA ILE A 4 -15.73 12.61 -7.56
C ILE A 4 -14.96 13.84 -8.05
N LEU A 5 -15.39 14.46 -9.16
CA LEU A 5 -14.77 15.65 -9.72
C LEU A 5 -14.97 16.85 -8.79
N ILE A 6 -16.18 16.99 -8.23
CA ILE A 6 -16.49 18.01 -7.23
C ILE A 6 -15.61 17.82 -6.00
N LEU A 7 -15.49 16.58 -5.51
CA LEU A 7 -14.64 16.27 -4.35
C LEU A 7 -13.17 16.59 -4.62
N ILE A 8 -12.64 16.20 -5.79
CA ILE A 8 -11.27 16.52 -6.21
C ILE A 8 -11.07 18.03 -6.30
N LEU A 9 -12.03 18.76 -6.87
CA LEU A 9 -11.95 20.22 -6.98
C LEU A 9 -11.90 20.89 -5.60
N VAL A 10 -12.79 20.49 -4.69
CA VAL A 10 -12.80 20.98 -3.30
C VAL A 10 -11.49 20.65 -2.60
N LEU A 11 -10.95 19.45 -2.82
CA LEU A 11 -9.67 19.04 -2.24
C LEU A 11 -8.50 19.89 -2.77
N ILE A 12 -8.46 20.14 -4.08
CA ILE A 12 -7.43 20.99 -4.71
C ILE A 12 -7.50 22.40 -4.13
N LEU A 13 -8.69 22.98 -4.00
CA LEU A 13 -8.87 24.29 -3.40
C LEU A 13 -8.39 24.32 -1.94
N ALA A 14 -8.74 23.30 -1.15
CA ALA A 14 -8.29 23.19 0.24
C ALA A 14 -6.76 23.08 0.36
N VAL A 15 -6.12 22.26 -0.47
CA VAL A 15 -4.65 22.12 -0.50
C VAL A 15 -3.98 23.43 -0.95
N THR A 16 -4.59 24.14 -1.90
CA THR A 16 -4.06 25.42 -2.39
C THR A 16 -4.11 26.49 -1.30
N LEU A 17 -5.24 26.61 -0.60
CA LEU A 17 -5.37 27.51 0.56
C LEU A 17 -4.36 27.15 1.64
N PHE A 18 -4.23 25.87 1.97
CA PHE A 18 -3.22 25.41 2.93
C PHE A 18 -1.80 25.80 2.52
N ALA A 19 -1.45 25.68 1.24
CA ALA A 19 -0.13 26.04 0.73
C ALA A 19 0.14 27.55 0.81
N ILE A 20 -0.87 28.40 0.56
CA ILE A 20 -0.75 29.86 0.66
C ILE A 20 -0.52 30.27 2.12
N GLU A 21 -1.34 29.79 3.05
CA GLU A 21 -1.22 30.11 4.47
C GLU A 21 0.10 29.59 5.08
N ASN A 22 0.63 28.48 4.55
CA ASN A 22 1.89 27.87 5.01
C ASN A 22 3.07 28.17 4.06
N ALA A 23 2.97 29.24 3.26
CA ALA A 23 4.06 29.73 2.41
C ALA A 23 5.20 30.40 3.20
N THR A 24 5.06 30.48 4.53
CA THR A 24 6.08 31.01 5.44
C THR A 24 7.41 30.30 5.23
N ILE A 25 8.43 31.10 4.90
CA ILE A 25 9.80 30.66 4.70
C ILE A 25 10.43 30.46 6.08
N ILE A 26 10.91 29.25 6.33
CA ILE A 26 11.65 28.91 7.55
C ILE A 26 13.10 28.57 7.19
N SER A 27 14.02 28.87 8.11
CA SER A 27 15.40 28.39 8.01
C SER A 27 15.48 26.93 8.46
N PHE A 28 15.37 26.03 7.49
CA PHE A 28 15.49 24.60 7.68
C PHE A 28 16.96 24.19 7.82
N SER A 29 17.36 23.78 9.02
CA SER A 29 18.70 23.24 9.28
C SER A 29 18.67 21.72 9.08
N TYR A 30 19.43 21.23 8.12
CA TYR A 30 19.61 19.80 7.87
C TYR A 30 21.05 19.39 8.21
N LEU A 31 21.35 18.10 8.12
CA LEU A 31 22.61 17.49 8.58
C LEU A 31 23.90 18.19 8.10
N PHE A 32 23.87 18.86 6.94
CA PHE A 32 25.06 19.45 6.31
C PHE A 32 24.90 20.95 5.97
N GLY A 33 23.84 21.62 6.43
CA GLY A 33 23.64 23.03 6.09
C GLY A 33 22.30 23.61 6.49
N LYS A 34 22.05 24.83 6.04
CA LYS A 34 20.78 25.55 6.24
C LYS A 34 20.20 25.95 4.89
N ALA A 35 18.90 25.80 4.73
CA ALA A 35 18.16 26.23 3.55
C ALA A 35 16.93 27.03 3.98
N ASN A 36 16.55 28.03 3.18
CA ASN A 36 15.31 28.77 3.39
C ASN A 36 14.25 28.19 2.47
N ILE A 37 13.28 27.47 3.05
CA ILE A 37 12.22 26.77 2.32
C ILE A 37 10.88 26.97 3.02
N SER A 38 9.77 26.85 2.28
CA SER A 38 8.44 27.00 2.86
C SER A 38 8.09 25.81 3.75
N LEU A 39 7.36 26.07 4.83
CA LEU A 39 6.88 25.02 5.74
C LEU A 39 6.04 23.97 5.01
N ALA A 40 5.16 24.42 4.09
CA ALA A 40 4.37 23.52 3.26
C ALA A 40 5.24 22.53 2.46
N LEU A 41 6.37 22.98 1.90
CA LEU A 41 7.27 22.11 1.14
C LEU A 41 7.92 21.04 2.04
N VAL A 42 8.32 21.41 3.26
CA VAL A 42 8.88 20.47 4.24
C VAL A 42 7.89 19.36 4.56
N ILE A 43 6.63 19.72 4.80
CA ILE A 43 5.55 18.76 5.10
C ILE A 43 5.35 17.80 3.92
N VAL A 44 5.23 18.33 2.70
CA VAL A 44 5.02 17.51 1.49
C VAL A 44 6.16 16.52 1.31
N VAL A 45 7.42 16.97 1.39
CA VAL A 45 8.59 16.08 1.26
C VAL A 45 8.60 15.03 2.36
N SER A 46 8.32 15.40 3.61
CA SER A 46 8.24 14.45 4.73
C SER A 46 7.18 13.38 4.53
N VAL A 47 5.98 13.76 4.05
CA VAL A 47 4.90 12.81 3.75
C VAL A 47 5.31 11.86 2.63
N ILE A 48 5.95 12.36 1.56
CA ILE A 48 6.46 11.54 0.46
C ILE A 48 7.48 10.53 0.99
N VAL A 49 8.44 10.97 1.80
CA VAL A 49 9.45 10.09 2.41
C VAL A 49 8.77 9.03 3.28
N GLY A 50 7.82 9.42 4.13
CA GLY A 50 7.05 8.48 4.95
C GLY A 50 6.26 7.46 4.13
N ALA A 51 5.61 7.89 3.04
CA ALA A 51 4.87 7.01 2.14
C ALA A 51 5.80 6.01 1.45
N VAL A 52 6.95 6.46 0.94
CA VAL A 52 7.98 5.60 0.35
C VAL A 52 8.45 4.56 1.37
N LEU A 53 8.85 4.98 2.57
CA LEU A 53 9.27 4.07 3.64
C LEU A 53 8.16 3.08 4.03
N GLY A 54 6.91 3.53 4.10
CA GLY A 54 5.76 2.68 4.38
C GLY A 54 5.51 1.62 3.31
N ILE A 55 5.67 1.98 2.03
CA ILE A 55 5.60 1.03 0.91
C ILE A 55 6.73 0.01 1.01
N LEU A 56 7.97 0.46 1.21
CA LEU A 56 9.14 -0.41 1.36
C LEU A 56 8.97 -1.40 2.52
N ALA A 57 8.49 -0.94 3.67
CA ALA A 57 8.20 -1.79 4.82
C ALA A 57 7.09 -2.82 4.50
N SER A 58 6.07 -2.41 3.75
CA SER A 58 4.93 -3.26 3.38
C SER A 58 5.27 -4.36 2.37
N VAL A 59 6.30 -4.20 1.54
CA VAL A 59 6.74 -5.21 0.56
C VAL A 59 6.99 -6.57 1.22
N ARG A 60 7.64 -6.60 2.40
CA ARG A 60 7.92 -7.87 3.10
C ARG A 60 6.64 -8.58 3.52
N SER A 61 5.66 -7.83 4.02
CA SER A 61 4.34 -8.35 4.42
C SER A 61 3.59 -8.91 3.22
N ILE A 62 3.54 -8.16 2.12
CA ILE A 62 2.88 -8.57 0.87
C ILE A 62 3.49 -9.87 0.32
N ARG A 63 4.83 -10.00 0.35
CA ARG A 63 5.52 -11.23 -0.09
C ARG A 63 5.15 -12.44 0.78
N ARG A 64 5.02 -12.28 2.11
CA ARG A 64 4.57 -13.35 3.01
C ARG A 64 3.12 -13.74 2.72
N ALA A 65 2.25 -12.75 2.56
CA ALA A 65 0.84 -12.95 2.26
C ALA A 65 0.66 -13.74 0.95
N ARG A 66 1.37 -13.37 -0.11
CA ARG A 66 1.36 -14.10 -1.39
C ARG A 66 1.85 -15.54 -1.27
N GLY A 67 2.89 -15.78 -0.47
CA GLY A 67 3.39 -17.14 -0.22
C GLY A 67 2.34 -18.03 0.47
N ARG A 68 1.73 -17.53 1.54
CA ARG A 68 0.64 -18.23 2.26
C ARG A 68 -0.56 -18.47 1.35
N PHE A 69 -0.90 -17.51 0.50
CA PHE A 69 -1.98 -17.66 -0.48
C PHE A 69 -1.69 -18.79 -1.47
N LYS A 70 -0.46 -18.89 -1.99
CA LYS A 70 -0.06 -19.97 -2.90
C LYS A 70 -0.09 -21.33 -2.22
N GLN A 71 0.33 -21.41 -0.96
CA GLN A 71 0.31 -22.66 -0.19
C GLN A 71 -1.13 -23.11 0.10
N LYS A 72 -1.98 -22.22 0.63
CA LYS A 72 -3.41 -22.50 0.83
C LYS A 72 -4.11 -22.89 -0.46
N LYS A 73 -3.79 -22.25 -1.59
CA LYS A 73 -4.37 -22.62 -2.90
C LYS A 73 -3.94 -24.02 -3.35
N ARG A 74 -2.73 -24.47 -3.01
CA ARG A 74 -2.27 -25.84 -3.28
C ARG A 74 -3.03 -26.86 -2.43
N GLU A 75 -3.12 -26.64 -1.12
CA GLU A 75 -3.91 -27.51 -0.22
C GLU A 75 -5.36 -27.65 -0.68
N LEU A 76 -6.00 -26.53 -1.07
CA LEU A 76 -7.37 -26.58 -1.60
C LEU A 76 -7.48 -27.39 -2.89
N ASN A 77 -6.48 -27.32 -3.77
CA ASN A 77 -6.48 -28.09 -5.01
C ASN A 77 -6.22 -29.57 -4.75
N ASP A 78 -5.30 -29.89 -3.84
CA ASP A 78 -4.94 -31.27 -3.51
C ASP A 78 -6.11 -31.97 -2.80
N LEU A 79 -6.77 -31.29 -1.85
CA LEU A 79 -7.98 -31.79 -1.19
C LEU A 79 -9.15 -31.96 -2.17
N ASN A 80 -9.32 -31.06 -3.14
CA ASN A 80 -10.34 -31.22 -4.18
C ASN A 80 -10.08 -32.42 -5.08
N LYS A 81 -8.81 -32.77 -5.34
CA LYS A 81 -8.46 -33.97 -6.11
C LYS A 81 -8.77 -35.24 -5.32
N GLU A 82 -8.46 -35.26 -4.03
CA GLU A 82 -8.73 -36.39 -3.13
C GLU A 82 -10.23 -36.66 -2.95
N ILE A 83 -11.08 -35.63 -3.09
CA ILE A 83 -12.54 -35.77 -3.09
C ILE A 83 -13.07 -36.22 -4.47
N GLN A 84 -12.35 -35.95 -5.56
CA GLN A 84 -12.77 -36.28 -6.94
C GLN A 84 -12.21 -37.61 -7.45
N GLU A 85 -11.16 -38.17 -6.84
CA GLU A 85 -10.73 -39.55 -7.09
C GLU A 85 -11.68 -40.50 -6.34
N PRO A 86 -12.47 -41.33 -7.05
CA PRO A 86 -13.23 -42.39 -6.39
C PRO A 86 -12.22 -43.30 -5.69
N LYS A 87 -12.42 -43.56 -4.40
CA LYS A 87 -11.74 -44.67 -3.73
C LYS A 87 -12.08 -45.93 -4.52
N GLU A 88 -11.14 -46.44 -5.29
CA GLU A 88 -11.21 -47.80 -5.83
C GLU A 88 -11.28 -48.73 -4.61
N GLU A 89 -12.52 -49.14 -4.31
CA GLU A 89 -12.83 -50.13 -3.31
C GLU A 89 -12.16 -51.43 -3.77
N PRO A 90 -11.27 -52.05 -2.95
CA PRO A 90 -10.54 -53.21 -3.40
C PRO A 90 -11.55 -54.32 -3.74
N GLU A 91 -11.58 -54.70 -5.02
CA GLU A 91 -12.37 -55.79 -5.54
C GLU A 91 -11.99 -57.07 -4.78
N ILE A 92 -12.89 -57.52 -3.92
CA ILE A 92 -12.78 -58.82 -3.25
C ILE A 92 -13.04 -59.86 -4.34
N THR A 93 -11.98 -60.43 -4.89
CA THR A 93 -12.05 -61.65 -5.70
C THR A 93 -12.12 -62.86 -4.77
N ASP A 94 -13.17 -63.66 -4.97
CA ASP A 94 -13.58 -64.88 -4.26
C ASP A 94 -12.51 -65.96 -4.08
#